data_AF-A0AAU3U280-F1
#
_entry.id   AF-A0AAU3U280-F1
#
_cell.length_a   1.000
_cell.length_b   1.000
_cell.length_c   1.000
_cell.angle_alpha   90.00
_cell.angle_beta   90.00
_cell.angle_gamma   90.00
#
_symmetry.space_group_name_H-M   'P 1'
#
loop_
_entity.id
_entity.type
_entity.pdbx_description
1 polymer ?
#
loop_
_entity_poly.entity_id
_entity_poly.type
_entity_poly.pdbx_seq_one_letter_code
_entity_poly.pdbx_strand_id
1 'polypeptide(L)'
;MAEEKAGGEEEVQRLFDALDALEAMGDPKSRARAISAFLRVQQPRLRKLSQLRRDYVLEERAKKVPRKQIAEDIGVSPSTVQDIELGYTKSGRDRTPTSKGKSGRTDGGTADD
;
A
#
# COMPACT_ATOMS: atom_id res chain seq x y z
N MET A 1 -13.14 20.55 -15.20
CA MET A 1 -12.16 19.69 -14.52
C MET A 1 -12.84 18.39 -14.09
N ALA A 2 -13.23 17.53 -15.04
CA ALA A 2 -13.97 16.29 -14.74
C ALA A 2 -13.57 15.10 -15.63
N GLU A 3 -12.70 15.29 -16.63
CA GLU A 3 -12.35 14.23 -17.58
C GLU A 3 -11.10 13.41 -17.19
N GLU A 4 -10.25 13.89 -16.28
CA GLU A 4 -9.01 13.15 -15.91
C GLU A 4 -9.21 12.05 -14.86
N LYS A 5 -10.34 12.01 -14.12
CA LYS A 5 -10.60 10.93 -13.16
C LYS A 5 -11.10 9.64 -13.80
N ALA A 6 -11.54 9.67 -15.06
CA ALA A 6 -12.26 8.56 -15.68
C ALA A 6 -11.37 7.36 -16.07
N GLY A 7 -10.07 7.54 -16.31
CA GLY A 7 -9.23 6.44 -16.80
C GLY A 7 -8.82 5.43 -15.72
N GLY A 8 -8.43 5.88 -14.53
CA GLY A 8 -7.84 5.00 -13.52
C GLY A 8 -8.85 4.11 -12.79
N GLU A 9 -10.00 4.69 -12.42
CA GLU A 9 -11.04 3.99 -11.66
C GLU A 9 -11.70 2.87 -12.49
N GLU A 10 -11.91 3.09 -13.80
CA GLU A 10 -12.41 2.07 -14.72
C GLU A 10 -11.44 0.89 -14.86
N GLU A 11 -10.13 1.13 -15.00
CA GLU A 11 -9.16 0.04 -15.10
C GLU A 11 -9.04 -0.75 -13.78
N VAL A 12 -9.19 -0.07 -12.63
CA VAL A 12 -9.27 -0.72 -11.33
C VAL A 12 -10.52 -1.60 -11.25
N GLN A 13 -11.67 -1.12 -11.71
CA GLN A 13 -12.90 -1.91 -11.74
C GLN A 13 -12.75 -3.14 -12.65
N ARG A 14 -12.19 -2.98 -13.86
CA ARG A 14 -11.94 -4.13 -14.76
C ARG A 14 -11.02 -5.17 -14.14
N LEU A 15 -10.04 -4.77 -13.34
CA LEU A 15 -9.18 -5.70 -12.60
C LEU A 15 -9.98 -6.47 -11.55
N PHE A 16 -10.85 -5.80 -10.78
CA PHE A 16 -11.72 -6.46 -9.80
C PHE A 16 -12.71 -7.40 -10.47
N ASP A 17 -13.36 -6.98 -11.56
CA ASP A 17 -14.27 -7.82 -12.33
C ASP A 17 -13.57 -9.11 -12.83
N ALA A 18 -12.30 -8.98 -13.26
CA ALA A 18 -11.50 -10.12 -13.67
C ALA A 18 -11.14 -11.06 -12.50
N LEU A 19 -10.93 -10.53 -11.29
CA LEU A 19 -10.71 -11.34 -10.09
C LEU A 19 -11.98 -12.09 -9.71
N ASP A 20 -13.14 -11.42 -9.70
CA ASP A 20 -14.44 -12.02 -9.42
C ASP A 20 -14.76 -13.13 -10.43
N ALA A 21 -14.40 -12.94 -11.71
CA ALA A 21 -14.56 -13.95 -12.74
C ALA A 21 -13.70 -15.21 -12.48
N LEU A 22 -12.50 -15.08 -11.91
CA LEU A 22 -11.69 -16.24 -11.50
C LEU A 22 -12.37 -17.02 -10.38
N GLU A 23 -12.97 -16.33 -9.42
CA GLU A 23 -13.66 -16.96 -8.28
C GLU A 23 -14.94 -17.69 -8.72
N ALA A 24 -15.70 -17.09 -9.65
CA ALA A 24 -16.96 -17.63 -10.16
C ALA A 24 -16.80 -18.83 -11.12
N MET A 25 -15.58 -19.21 -11.50
CA MET A 25 -15.35 -20.35 -12.41
C MET A 25 -15.92 -21.66 -11.83
N GLY A 26 -16.84 -22.30 -12.56
CA GLY A 26 -17.56 -23.49 -12.08
C GLY A 26 -16.72 -24.76 -11.96
N ASP A 27 -15.77 -25.00 -12.89
CA ASP A 27 -14.89 -26.17 -12.83
C ASP A 27 -13.71 -25.95 -11.87
N PRO A 28 -13.58 -26.73 -10.77
CA PRO A 28 -12.54 -26.54 -9.78
C PRO A 28 -11.11 -26.67 -10.34
N LYS A 29 -10.89 -27.57 -11.29
CA LYS A 29 -9.57 -27.80 -11.88
C LYS A 29 -9.15 -26.63 -12.76
N SER A 30 -10.05 -26.14 -13.62
CA SER A 30 -9.81 -24.97 -14.45
C SER A 30 -9.63 -23.71 -13.62
N ARG A 31 -10.42 -23.53 -12.55
CA ARG A 31 -10.26 -22.43 -11.59
C ARG A 31 -8.87 -22.43 -10.95
N ALA A 32 -8.44 -23.57 -10.40
CA ALA A 32 -7.11 -23.70 -9.79
C ALA A 32 -5.98 -23.42 -10.79
N ARG A 33 -6.12 -23.86 -12.04
CA ARG A 33 -5.14 -23.58 -13.12
C ARG A 33 -5.06 -22.09 -13.44
N ALA A 34 -6.21 -21.42 -13.57
CA ALA A 34 -6.28 -19.99 -13.86
C ALA A 34 -5.68 -19.14 -12.73
N ILE A 35 -6.05 -19.42 -11.48
CA ILE A 35 -5.48 -18.77 -10.29
C ILE A 35 -3.96 -18.97 -10.24
N SER A 36 -3.48 -20.19 -10.46
CA SER A 36 -2.03 -20.48 -10.47
C SER A 36 -1.28 -19.70 -11.54
N ALA A 37 -1.88 -19.49 -12.72
CA ALA A 37 -1.30 -18.69 -13.78
C ALA A 37 -1.22 -17.20 -13.41
N PHE A 38 -2.29 -16.66 -12.81
CA PHE A 38 -2.32 -15.30 -12.30
C PHE A 38 -1.25 -15.06 -11.22
N LEU A 39 -1.21 -15.91 -10.20
CA LEU A 39 -0.27 -15.76 -9.07
C LEU A 39 1.20 -15.78 -9.53
N ARG A 40 1.54 -16.56 -10.57
CA ARG A 40 2.90 -16.62 -11.13
C ARG A 40 3.39 -15.28 -11.68
N VAL A 41 2.49 -14.48 -12.25
CA VAL A 41 2.84 -13.22 -12.94
C VAL A 41 2.49 -11.97 -12.12
N GLN A 42 1.65 -12.10 -11.10
CA GLN A 42 1.15 -10.98 -10.30
C GLN A 42 2.26 -10.25 -9.56
N GLN A 43 3.15 -10.97 -8.86
CA GLN A 43 4.16 -10.36 -7.99
C GLN A 43 5.08 -9.36 -8.72
N PRO A 44 5.70 -9.70 -9.87
CA PRO A 44 6.48 -8.73 -10.64
C PRO A 44 5.67 -7.51 -11.10
N ARG A 45 4.40 -7.71 -11.48
CA ARG A 45 3.51 -6.62 -11.92
C ARG A 45 3.16 -5.68 -10.77
N LEU A 46 2.84 -6.19 -9.59
CA LEU A 46 2.56 -5.39 -8.39
C LEU A 46 3.78 -4.56 -7.97
N ARG A 47 4.99 -5.11 -8.08
CA ARG A 47 6.22 -4.36 -7.84
C ARG A 47 6.37 -3.17 -8.80
N LYS A 48 6.08 -3.38 -10.09
CA LYS A 48 6.12 -2.31 -11.09
C LYS A 48 5.08 -1.22 -10.81
N LEU A 49 3.84 -1.58 -10.47
CA LEU A 49 2.79 -0.61 -10.11
C LEU A 49 3.17 0.18 -8.85
N SER A 50 3.74 -0.50 -7.85
CA SER A 50 4.22 0.15 -6.63
C SER A 50 5.36 1.12 -6.92
N GLN A 51 6.25 0.78 -7.86
CA GLN A 51 7.34 1.67 -8.29
C GLN A 51 6.79 2.91 -9.01
N LEU A 52 5.85 2.76 -9.95
CA LEU A 52 5.22 3.90 -10.64
C LEU A 52 4.59 4.90 -9.66
N ARG A 53 3.86 4.36 -8.66
CA ARG A 53 3.30 5.18 -7.58
C ARG A 53 4.39 5.88 -6.75
N ARG A 54 5.53 5.21 -6.51
CA ARG A 54 6.66 5.80 -5.79
C ARG A 54 7.34 6.89 -6.60
N ASP A 55 7.54 6.68 -7.90
CA ASP A 55 8.19 7.64 -8.79
C ASP A 55 7.43 8.97 -8.77
N TYR A 56 6.10 8.93 -8.90
CA TYR A 56 5.25 10.12 -8.76
C TYR A 56 5.47 10.86 -7.43
N VAL A 57 5.46 10.13 -6.30
CA VAL A 57 5.71 10.75 -4.99
C VAL A 57 7.11 11.38 -4.94
N LEU A 58 8.14 10.70 -5.43
CA LEU A 58 9.50 11.24 -5.42
C LEU A 58 9.64 12.49 -6.31
N GLU A 59 8.98 12.51 -7.47
CA GLU A 59 8.95 13.67 -8.37
C GLU A 59 8.29 14.89 -7.71
N GLU A 60 7.13 14.72 -7.07
CA GLU A 60 6.46 15.80 -6.35
C GLU A 60 7.26 16.28 -5.12
N ARG A 61 7.91 15.35 -4.42
CA ARG A 61 8.81 15.68 -3.31
C ARG A 61 10.05 16.45 -3.80
N ALA A 62 10.58 16.15 -4.99
CA ALA A 62 11.67 16.92 -5.60
C ALA A 62 11.26 18.36 -5.94
N LYS A 63 9.98 18.58 -6.29
CA LYS A 63 9.36 19.90 -6.45
C LYS A 63 9.06 20.61 -5.12
N LYS A 64 9.41 19.99 -3.98
CA LYS A 64 9.15 20.48 -2.61
C LYS A 64 7.66 20.55 -2.24
N VAL A 65 6.79 19.81 -2.91
CA VAL A 65 5.36 19.74 -2.58
C VAL A 65 5.19 19.09 -1.19
N PRO A 66 4.38 19.66 -0.28
CA PRO A 66 4.18 19.10 1.05
C PRO A 66 3.45 17.75 0.96
N ARG A 67 3.85 16.80 1.81
CA ARG A 67 3.27 15.43 1.83
C ARG A 67 1.75 15.42 1.96
N LYS A 68 1.17 16.41 2.66
CA LYS A 68 -0.28 16.54 2.84
C LYS A 68 -1.00 16.82 1.51
N GLN A 69 -0.41 17.66 0.66
CA GLN A 69 -0.98 17.98 -0.64
C GLN A 69 -0.89 16.76 -1.57
N ILE A 70 0.27 16.10 -1.63
CA ILE A 70 0.44 14.85 -2.40
C ILE A 70 -0.57 13.79 -1.97
N ALA A 71 -0.83 13.69 -0.66
CA ALA A 71 -1.80 12.75 -0.09
C ALA A 71 -3.24 13.03 -0.55
N GLU A 72 -3.64 14.31 -0.58
CA GLU A 72 -4.92 14.76 -1.11
C GLU A 72 -5.04 14.48 -2.62
N ASP A 73 -3.96 14.73 -3.37
CA ASP A 73 -3.92 14.57 -4.83
C ASP A 73 -4.16 13.11 -5.28
N ILE A 74 -3.58 12.14 -4.57
CA ILE A 74 -3.68 10.71 -4.92
C ILE A 74 -4.61 9.90 -4.00
N GLY A 75 -5.33 10.55 -3.09
CA GLY A 75 -6.34 9.91 -2.24
C GLY A 75 -5.79 8.92 -1.20
N VAL A 76 -4.65 9.22 -0.58
CA VAL A 76 -4.04 8.38 0.49
C VAL A 76 -3.75 9.19 1.74
N SER A 77 -3.32 8.56 2.85
CA SER A 77 -2.92 9.30 4.06
C SER A 77 -1.51 9.90 3.94
N PRO A 78 -1.20 11.01 4.63
CA PRO A 78 0.15 11.59 4.65
C PRO A 78 1.24 10.62 5.16
N SER A 79 0.89 9.74 6.10
CA SER A 79 1.78 8.67 6.58
C SER A 79 2.10 7.67 5.47
N THR A 80 1.11 7.36 4.62
CA THR A 80 1.32 6.50 3.45
C THR A 80 2.27 7.15 2.44
N VAL A 81 2.15 8.46 2.20
CA VAL A 81 3.10 9.19 1.34
C VAL A 81 4.53 9.12 1.91
N GLN A 82 4.69 9.27 3.22
CA GLN A 82 5.98 9.10 3.89
C GLN A 82 6.53 7.68 3.69
N ASP A 83 5.70 6.65 3.83
CA ASP A 83 6.13 5.26 3.69
C ASP A 83 6.57 4.94 2.25
N ILE A 84 5.84 5.46 1.26
CA ILE A 84 6.22 5.36 -0.15
C ILE A 84 7.58 6.03 -0.41
N GLU A 85 7.76 7.26 0.09
CA GLU A 85 9.02 8.03 -0.06
C GLU A 85 10.20 7.24 0.49
N LEU A 86 10.05 6.68 1.70
CA LEU A 86 11.07 5.87 2.38
C LEU A 86 11.25 4.47 1.77
N GLY A 87 10.36 4.05 0.85
CA GLY A 87 10.39 2.73 0.24
C GLY A 87 9.90 1.61 1.16
N TYR A 88 9.15 1.95 2.20
CA TYR A 88 8.49 0.95 3.04
C TYR A 88 7.30 0.37 2.27
N THR A 89 7.38 -0.94 1.98
CA THR A 89 6.33 -1.68 1.27
C THR A 89 5.49 -2.57 2.20
N LYS A 90 5.77 -2.56 3.51
CA LYS A 90 5.03 -3.34 4.51
C LYS A 90 3.85 -2.55 5.08
N SER A 91 2.85 -3.29 5.58
CA SER A 91 1.74 -2.75 6.35
C SER A 91 2.26 -1.88 7.50
N GLY A 92 1.66 -0.71 7.73
CA GLY A 92 2.00 0.17 8.86
C GLY A 92 1.86 -0.50 10.24
N ARG A 93 1.15 -1.65 10.33
CA ARG A 93 1.13 -2.51 11.53
C ARG A 93 2.49 -3.14 11.85
N ASP A 94 3.33 -3.38 10.86
CA ASP A 94 4.69 -3.94 11.04
C ASP A 94 5.76 -2.85 11.19
N ARG A 95 5.35 -1.57 11.18
CA ARG A 95 6.27 -0.45 11.36
C ARG A 95 6.71 -0.45 12.82
N THR A 96 8.01 -0.63 13.06
CA THR A 96 8.58 -0.46 14.40
C THR A 96 8.22 0.95 14.88
N PRO A 97 7.52 1.11 16.02
CA PRO A 97 7.16 2.43 16.52
C PRO A 97 8.41 3.27 16.66
N THR A 98 8.43 4.47 16.09
CA THR A 98 9.52 5.42 16.33
C THR A 98 9.40 5.84 17.79
N SER A 99 10.15 5.18 18.67
CA SER A 99 10.11 5.40 20.09
C SER A 99 10.39 6.87 20.43
N LYS A 100 9.36 7.59 20.86
CA LYS A 100 9.49 8.81 21.66
C LYS A 100 8.26 8.92 22.57
N GLY A 101 8.35 8.27 23.72
CA GLY A 101 7.27 8.23 24.71
C GLY A 101 7.26 7.02 25.65
N LYS A 102 8.39 6.40 25.96
CA LYS A 102 8.53 5.58 27.17
C LYS A 102 9.37 6.39 28.16
N SER A 103 8.73 7.31 28.89
CA SER A 103 9.36 7.81 30.12
C SER A 103 9.40 6.64 31.08
N GLY A 104 10.61 6.26 31.47
CA GLY A 104 10.83 5.27 32.51
C GLY A 104 10.17 5.70 33.82
N ARG A 105 9.51 4.75 34.46
CA ARG A 105 9.41 4.70 35.91
C ARG A 105 9.49 3.23 36.31
N THR A 106 10.72 2.72 36.32
CA THR A 106 11.09 1.56 37.12
C THR A 106 11.31 2.08 38.54
N ASP A 107 10.24 2.10 39.35
CA ASP A 107 10.41 2.13 40.80
C ASP A 107 10.65 0.68 41.24
N GLY A 108 11.90 0.40 41.61
CA GLY A 108 12.31 -0.85 42.23
C GLY A 108 12.58 -0.65 43.71
N GLY A 109 12.32 -1.70 44.50
CA GLY A 109 12.64 -1.83 45.93
C GLY A 109 11.58 -1.21 46.84
N THR A 110 11.08 -1.86 47.89
CA THR A 110 11.85 -2.59 48.90
C THR A 110 10.99 -3.69 49.55
N ALA A 111 11.62 -4.82 49.87
CA ALA A 111 11.11 -5.87 50.74
C ALA A 111 10.97 -5.37 52.19
N ASP A 112 10.08 -5.98 52.98
CA ASP A 112 10.27 -6.22 54.41
C ASP A 112 9.23 -7.25 54.91
N ASP A 113 9.74 -8.25 55.65
CA ASP A 113 9.14 -9.34 56.44
C ASP A 113 8.01 -10.25 55.90
#